data_AF-A0A452XUW9-F1
#
_entry.id   AF-A0A452XUW9-F1
#
_cell.length_a   1.000
_cell.length_b   1.000
_cell.length_c   1.000
_cell.angle_alpha   90.00
_cell.angle_beta   90.00
_cell.angle_gamma   90.00
#
_symmetry.space_group_name_H-M   'P 1'
#
loop_
_entity.id
_entity.type
_entity.pdbx_description
1 polymer ?
#
loop_
_entity_poly.entity_id
_entity_poly.type
_entity_poly.pdbx_seq_one_letter_code
_entity_poly.pdbx_strand_id
1 'polypeptide(L)'
;DHECKMEMDEEKRKEESYSENKGVEWDSAAADFQHHSLVTLVMFGFESEDCFVSYVRRVLAAAVNLEDVFLYCGLECDDCPHKKPGRYPWTKRQRISLKKRMTAGIESFAIFHYATNMRTDHVKRREYPKCSLLEAKNDFL
;
A
#
# COMPACT_ATOMS: atom_id res chain seq x y z
N ASP A 1 -4.58 2.35 -11.25
CA ASP A 1 -3.95 1.83 -12.47
C ASP A 1 -3.73 0.33 -12.43
N HIS A 2 -3.70 -0.29 -13.61
CA HIS A 2 -3.50 -1.71 -13.79
C HIS A 2 -2.06 -1.96 -14.22
N GLU A 3 -1.35 -2.94 -13.65
CA GLU A 3 0.08 -3.18 -13.93
C GLU A 3 0.37 -3.43 -15.42
N CYS A 4 -0.51 -4.15 -16.14
CA CYS A 4 -0.35 -4.34 -17.61
C CYS A 4 -0.60 -3.07 -18.45
N LYS A 5 -1.14 -2.02 -17.83
CA LYS A 5 -1.34 -0.71 -18.47
C LYS A 5 -0.31 0.32 -18.00
N MET A 6 0.56 -0.04 -17.04
CA MET A 6 1.65 0.82 -16.61
C MET A 6 2.79 0.67 -17.61
N GLU A 7 3.37 1.81 -18.02
CA GLU A 7 4.61 1.79 -18.78
C GLU A 7 5.72 1.25 -17.87
N MET A 8 6.34 0.15 -18.28
CA MET A 8 7.35 -0.59 -17.54
C MET A 8 8.75 -0.36 -18.11
N ASP A 9 8.83 0.17 -19.33
CA ASP A 9 10.08 0.52 -19.98
C ASP A 9 10.75 1.69 -19.27
N GLU A 10 11.99 1.50 -18.84
CA GLU A 10 12.69 2.48 -18.00
C GLU A 10 12.99 3.79 -18.74
N GLU A 11 13.28 3.72 -20.04
CA GLU A 11 13.58 4.90 -20.86
C GLU A 11 12.32 5.72 -21.10
N LYS A 12 11.22 5.07 -21.48
CA LYS A 12 9.93 5.75 -21.64
C LYS A 12 9.41 6.32 -20.33
N ARG A 13 9.62 5.62 -19.22
CA ARG A 13 9.23 6.15 -17.90
C ARG A 13 10.01 7.41 -17.53
N LYS A 14 11.29 7.50 -17.89
CA LYS A 14 12.10 8.72 -17.71
C LYS A 14 11.63 9.82 -18.65
N GLU A 15 11.35 9.51 -19.91
CA GLU A 15 10.85 10.47 -20.91
C GLU A 15 9.49 11.05 -20.51
N GLU A 16 8.57 10.21 -20.04
CA GLU A 16 7.26 10.61 -19.52
C GLU A 16 7.30 11.18 -18.09
N SER A 17 8.50 11.43 -17.55
CA SER A 17 8.72 12.06 -16.24
C SER A 17 8.04 11.34 -15.07
N TYR A 18 7.91 10.00 -15.12
CA TYR A 18 7.44 9.25 -13.96
C TYR A 18 8.46 9.35 -12.82
N SER A 19 7.97 9.55 -11.60
CA SER A 19 8.85 9.62 -10.42
C SER A 19 9.59 8.29 -10.22
N GLU A 20 10.92 8.33 -10.30
CA GLU A 20 11.78 7.21 -9.90
C GLU A 20 11.83 7.03 -8.38
N ASN A 21 11.53 8.10 -7.64
CA ASN A 21 11.59 8.11 -6.20
C ASN A 21 10.34 7.42 -5.62
N LYS A 22 10.47 6.14 -5.27
CA LYS A 22 9.39 5.31 -4.71
C LYS A 22 9.07 5.64 -3.24
N GLY A 23 9.71 6.65 -2.66
CA GLY A 23 9.58 6.97 -1.24
C GLY A 23 9.32 8.45 -1.02
N VAL A 24 8.28 8.75 -0.26
CA VAL A 24 8.24 10.01 0.49
C VAL A 24 9.25 9.89 1.63
N GLU A 25 10.21 10.80 1.66
CA GLU A 25 11.10 10.98 2.80
C GLU A 25 10.26 11.63 3.91
N TRP A 26 9.90 10.84 4.91
CA TRP A 26 9.14 11.34 6.06
C TRP A 26 10.17 11.73 7.12
N ASP A 27 10.31 13.03 7.37
CA ASP A 27 11.24 13.58 8.35
C ASP A 27 10.96 13.03 9.77
N SER A 28 12.03 12.91 10.55
CA SER A 28 12.02 12.54 11.97
C SER A 28 11.12 13.42 12.85
N ALA A 29 10.71 14.59 12.35
CA ALA A 29 9.83 15.54 13.01
C ALA A 29 8.40 14.98 13.26
N ALA A 30 8.01 13.88 12.61
CA ALA A 30 6.72 13.23 12.83
C ALA A 30 6.73 12.18 13.97
N ALA A 31 7.82 12.07 14.75
CA ALA A 31 7.94 11.06 15.81
C ALA A 31 6.82 11.12 16.87
N ASP A 32 6.28 12.32 17.14
CA ASP A 32 5.21 12.53 18.12
C ASP A 32 3.81 12.56 17.48
N PHE A 33 3.70 12.36 16.16
CA PHE A 33 2.41 12.40 15.47
C PHE A 33 1.57 11.17 15.82
N GLN A 34 0.40 11.40 16.42
CA GLN A 34 -0.57 10.36 16.74
C GLN A 34 -1.88 10.55 15.97
N HIS A 35 -2.27 9.53 15.22
CA HIS A 35 -3.52 9.50 14.46
C HIS A 35 -4.57 8.66 15.19
N HIS A 36 -5.45 9.31 15.96
CA HIS A 36 -6.45 8.62 16.79
C HIS A 36 -7.66 8.08 16.02
N SER A 37 -7.94 8.58 14.81
CA SER A 37 -9.15 8.19 14.05
C SER A 37 -8.93 7.08 13.02
N LEU A 38 -7.69 6.61 12.84
CA LEU A 38 -7.38 5.58 11.84
C LEU A 38 -7.48 4.21 12.49
N VAL A 39 -8.59 3.53 12.24
CA VAL A 39 -8.89 2.22 12.82
C VAL A 39 -8.50 1.08 11.86
N THR A 40 -8.53 1.32 10.55
CA THR A 40 -8.27 0.29 9.54
C THR A 40 -7.34 0.80 8.45
N LEU A 41 -6.26 0.05 8.19
CA LEU A 41 -5.39 0.22 7.04
C LEU A 41 -5.72 -0.83 5.98
N VAL A 42 -5.92 -0.41 4.73
CA VAL A 42 -6.13 -1.32 3.59
C VAL A 42 -5.09 -1.02 2.52
N MET A 43 -4.31 -2.03 2.13
CA MET A 43 -3.30 -1.94 1.07
C MET A 43 -3.56 -2.99 -0.01
N PHE A 44 -3.70 -2.51 -1.24
CA PHE A 44 -3.80 -3.33 -2.45
C PHE A 44 -2.44 -3.39 -3.14
N GLY A 45 -2.10 -4.53 -3.76
CA GLY A 45 -0.79 -4.70 -4.39
C GLY A 45 0.35 -4.84 -3.39
N PHE A 46 0.06 -5.35 -2.19
CA PHE A 46 1.07 -5.49 -1.17
C PHE A 46 2.13 -6.53 -1.57
N GLU A 47 3.39 -6.15 -1.40
CA GLU A 47 4.54 -7.06 -1.50
C GLU A 47 5.39 -7.00 -0.23
N SER A 48 6.13 -8.07 0.07
CA SER A 48 6.99 -8.15 1.27
C SER A 48 8.31 -7.35 1.17
N GLU A 49 8.40 -6.44 0.20
CA GLU A 49 9.53 -5.53 0.01
C GLU A 49 9.63 -4.51 1.14
N ASP A 50 10.84 -3.96 1.32
CA ASP A 50 11.13 -3.05 2.43
C ASP A 50 10.34 -1.74 2.37
N CYS A 51 9.97 -1.25 1.18
CA CYS A 51 9.15 -0.06 1.05
C CYS A 51 7.74 -0.24 1.65
N PHE A 52 7.05 -1.33 1.30
CA PHE A 52 5.73 -1.65 1.85
C PHE A 52 5.80 -1.96 3.35
N VAL A 53 6.81 -2.72 3.77
CA VAL A 53 7.02 -3.06 5.19
C VAL A 53 7.27 -1.80 6.00
N SER A 54 8.10 -0.88 5.49
CA SER A 54 8.41 0.39 6.15
C SER A 54 7.18 1.29 6.23
N TYR A 55 6.35 1.32 5.19
CA TYR A 55 5.10 2.07 5.20
C TYR A 55 4.14 1.56 6.28
N VAL A 56 3.84 0.26 6.29
CA VAL A 56 2.97 -0.36 7.30
C VAL A 56 3.50 -0.10 8.70
N ARG A 57 4.81 -0.26 8.90
CA ARG A 57 5.49 0.00 10.16
C ARG A 57 5.30 1.44 10.65
N ARG A 58 5.39 2.42 9.75
CA ARG A 58 5.15 3.84 10.09
C ARG A 58 3.69 4.10 10.48
N VAL A 59 2.73 3.50 9.76
CA VAL A 59 1.31 3.61 10.12
C VAL A 59 1.05 2.99 11.48
N LEU A 60 1.64 1.83 11.78
CA LEU A 60 1.53 1.18 13.11
C LEU A 60 2.09 2.05 14.23
N ALA A 61 3.15 2.80 13.98
CA ALA A 61 3.73 3.71 14.99
C ALA A 61 2.86 4.96 15.21
N ALA A 62 2.29 5.52 14.14
CA ALA A 62 1.52 6.75 14.22
C ALA A 62 0.04 6.54 14.63
N ALA A 63 -0.59 5.45 14.19
CA ALA A 63 -2.01 5.20 14.42
C ALA A 63 -2.25 4.37 15.67
N VAL A 64 -2.42 5.06 16.81
CA VAL A 64 -2.55 4.42 18.13
C VAL A 64 -3.80 3.54 18.29
N ASN A 65 -4.84 3.80 17.51
CA ASN A 65 -6.10 3.05 17.52
C ASN A 65 -6.24 2.12 16.31
N LEU A 66 -5.13 1.76 15.67
CA LEU A 66 -5.18 0.86 14.52
C LEU A 66 -5.51 -0.57 14.97
N GLU A 67 -6.68 -1.06 14.54
CA GLU A 67 -7.20 -2.38 14.89
C GLU A 67 -6.94 -3.41 13.78
N ASP A 68 -7.09 -3.01 12.52
CA ASP A 68 -7.01 -3.93 11.39
C ASP A 68 -6.06 -3.44 10.28
N VAL A 69 -5.24 -4.36 9.77
CA VAL A 69 -4.36 -4.16 8.62
C VAL A 69 -4.66 -5.20 7.56
N PHE A 70 -5.27 -4.79 6.45
CA PHE A 70 -5.58 -5.65 5.31
C PHE A 70 -4.52 -5.50 4.22
N LEU A 71 -3.83 -6.60 3.92
CA LEU A 71 -2.78 -6.68 2.91
C LEU A 71 -3.23 -7.62 1.80
N TYR A 72 -3.55 -7.07 0.63
CA TYR A 72 -4.02 -7.83 -0.54
C TYR A 72 -2.92 -8.03 -1.57
N CYS A 73 -2.79 -9.24 -2.11
CA CYS A 73 -1.71 -9.66 -3.02
C CYS A 73 -1.78 -9.11 -4.46
N GLY A 74 -2.27 -7.89 -4.66
CA GLY A 74 -2.48 -7.32 -6.00
C GLY A 74 -3.86 -7.62 -6.57
N LEU A 75 -4.18 -6.88 -7.62
CA LEU A 75 -5.45 -6.95 -8.32
C LEU A 75 -5.34 -8.05 -9.37
N GLU A 76 -6.24 -9.03 -9.31
CA GLU A 76 -6.37 -9.99 -10.40
C GLU A 76 -6.80 -9.24 -11.67
N CYS A 77 -6.10 -9.49 -12.77
CA CYS A 77 -6.50 -9.08 -14.10
C CYS A 77 -7.17 -10.27 -14.76
N ASP A 78 -8.40 -10.11 -15.22
CA ASP A 78 -9.06 -11.17 -16.00
C ASP A 78 -8.31 -11.41 -17.33
N ASP A 79 -7.63 -10.39 -17.86
CA ASP A 79 -6.91 -10.44 -19.14
C ASP A 79 -5.45 -10.90 -19.03
N CYS A 80 -4.85 -10.92 -17.82
CA CYS A 80 -3.46 -11.35 -17.66
C CYS A 80 -3.41 -12.80 -17.15
N PRO A 81 -2.46 -13.63 -17.66
CA PRO A 81 -2.24 -14.95 -17.09
C PRO A 81 -1.92 -14.80 -15.60
N HIS A 82 -2.64 -15.55 -14.76
CA HIS A 82 -2.49 -15.51 -13.30
C HIS A 82 -1.02 -15.74 -12.89
N LYS A 83 -0.27 -14.67 -12.71
CA LYS A 83 1.04 -14.71 -12.07
C LYS A 83 0.82 -14.48 -10.60
N LYS A 84 1.13 -15.48 -9.77
CA LYS A 84 1.21 -15.25 -8.32
C LYS A 84 2.32 -14.22 -8.08
N PRO A 85 2.04 -13.07 -7.44
CA PRO A 85 3.10 -12.16 -7.07
C PRO A 85 4.11 -12.90 -6.20
N GLY A 86 5.35 -12.99 -6.70
CA GLY A 86 6.38 -13.81 -6.09
C GLY A 86 6.76 -13.35 -4.68
N ARG A 87 6.53 -12.07 -4.38
CA ARG A 87 6.93 -11.41 -3.13
C ARG A 87 5.81 -11.29 -2.10
N TYR A 88 4.64 -11.86 -2.34
CA TYR A 88 3.55 -11.88 -1.36
C TYR A 88 3.74 -13.01 -0.30
N PRO A 89 3.38 -12.81 0.99
CA PRO A 89 3.49 -13.84 2.03
C PRO A 89 2.41 -14.93 1.92
N TRP A 90 2.63 -15.90 1.04
CA TRP A 90 1.71 -17.01 0.77
C TRP A 90 1.55 -17.98 1.96
N THR A 91 2.64 -18.28 2.66
CA THR A 91 2.66 -19.28 3.73
C THR A 91 2.48 -18.67 5.12
N LYS A 92 1.97 -19.45 6.08
CA LYS A 92 1.87 -19.04 7.49
C LYS A 92 3.22 -18.59 8.06
N ARG A 93 4.32 -19.28 7.69
CA ARG A 93 5.68 -18.92 8.12
C ARG A 93 6.11 -17.55 7.59
N GLN A 94 5.85 -17.27 6.30
CA GLN A 94 6.13 -15.95 5.72
C GLN A 94 5.32 -14.86 6.42
N ARG A 95 4.03 -15.09 6.68
CA ARG A 95 3.15 -14.12 7.38
C ARG A 95 3.62 -13.83 8.81
N ILE A 96 4.04 -14.86 9.55
CA ILE A 96 4.60 -14.69 10.90
C ILE A 96 5.89 -13.87 10.85
N SER A 97 6.82 -14.22 9.94
CA SER A 97 8.09 -13.50 9.77
C SER A 97 7.85 -12.03 9.40
N LEU A 98 6.92 -11.79 8.47
CA LEU A 98 6.57 -10.46 8.02
C LEU A 98 5.91 -9.62 9.11
N LYS A 99 4.95 -10.17 9.85
CA LYS A 99 4.34 -9.50 11.01
C LYS A 99 5.42 -9.08 12.01
N LYS A 100 6.37 -9.97 12.32
CA LYS A 100 7.49 -9.67 13.22
C LYS A 100 8.35 -8.49 12.71
N ARG A 101 8.62 -8.41 11.41
CA ARG A 101 9.36 -7.27 10.81
C ARG A 101 8.58 -5.97 10.96
N MET A 102 7.28 -5.99 10.70
CA MET A 102 6.43 -4.79 10.78
C MET A 102 6.31 -4.27 12.21
N THR A 103 6.12 -5.16 13.20
CA THR A 103 5.86 -4.78 14.60
C THR A 103 7.12 -4.71 15.48
N ALA A 104 8.33 -4.88 14.94
CA ALA A 104 9.55 -4.93 15.75
C ALA A 104 9.76 -3.65 16.59
N GLY A 105 9.70 -3.71 17.92
CA GLY A 105 9.83 -2.50 18.74
C GLY A 105 8.67 -1.49 18.62
N ILE A 106 7.51 -1.94 18.13
CA ILE A 106 6.25 -1.21 18.18
C ILE A 106 5.26 -2.07 18.95
N GLU A 107 4.67 -1.52 20.00
CA GLU A 107 3.53 -2.15 20.67
C GLU A 107 2.28 -1.91 19.81
N SER A 108 1.80 -2.97 19.16
CA SER A 108 0.61 -2.89 18.31
C SER A 108 -0.25 -4.11 18.51
N PHE A 109 -1.55 -3.86 18.70
CA PHE A 109 -2.58 -4.88 18.82
C PHE A 109 -3.26 -5.19 17.49
N ALA A 110 -2.82 -4.55 16.39
CA ALA A 110 -3.45 -4.67 15.09
C ALA A 110 -3.46 -6.12 14.58
N ILE A 111 -4.60 -6.52 14.03
CA ILE A 111 -4.81 -7.81 13.39
C ILE A 111 -4.45 -7.69 11.90
N PHE A 112 -3.58 -8.59 11.45
CA PHE A 112 -3.11 -8.61 10.07
C PHE A 112 -3.92 -9.62 9.26
N HIS A 113 -4.59 -9.13 8.23
CA HIS A 113 -5.37 -9.92 7.28
C HIS A 113 -4.59 -10.05 5.98
N TYR A 114 -4.19 -11.27 5.66
CA TYR A 114 -3.49 -11.60 4.42
C TYR A 114 -4.45 -12.37 3.51
N ALA A 115 -4.98 -11.73 2.48
CA ALA A 115 -6.00 -12.31 1.61
C ALA A 115 -5.72 -12.06 0.13
N THR A 116 -6.17 -12.99 -0.70
CA THR A 116 -6.24 -12.83 -2.16
C THR A 116 -7.57 -12.18 -2.53
N ASN A 117 -8.65 -12.63 -1.89
CA ASN A 117 -10.00 -12.14 -2.13
C ASN A 117 -10.27 -10.91 -1.28
N MET A 118 -10.66 -9.81 -1.92
CA MET A 118 -11.00 -8.56 -1.25
C MET A 118 -12.38 -8.66 -0.61
N ARG A 119 -12.53 -8.06 0.58
CA ARG A 119 -13.86 -7.89 1.18
C ARG A 119 -14.68 -6.93 0.33
N THR A 120 -15.98 -7.18 0.22
CA THR A 120 -16.88 -6.40 -0.66
C THR A 120 -16.92 -4.91 -0.30
N ASP A 121 -16.81 -4.57 0.98
CA ASP A 121 -16.72 -3.18 1.46
C ASP A 121 -15.40 -2.50 1.08
N HIS A 122 -14.29 -3.24 0.98
CA HIS A 122 -13.01 -2.72 0.52
C HIS A 122 -12.98 -2.51 -1.00
N VAL A 123 -13.65 -3.39 -1.75
CA VAL A 123 -13.80 -3.22 -3.22
C VAL A 123 -14.55 -1.93 -3.54
N LYS A 124 -15.63 -1.62 -2.83
CA LYS A 124 -16.38 -0.35 -3.05
C LYS A 124 -15.53 0.90 -2.81
N ARG A 125 -14.57 0.85 -1.87
CA ARG A 125 -13.65 1.95 -1.60
C ARG A 125 -12.53 2.08 -2.64
N ARG A 126 -12.28 1.03 -3.43
CA ARG A 126 -11.32 1.05 -4.54
C ARG A 126 -11.84 1.88 -5.72
N GLU A 127 -13.16 1.93 -5.92
CA GLU A 127 -13.77 2.56 -7.10
C GLU A 127 -13.68 4.10 -7.11
N TYR A 128 -13.17 4.75 -6.05
CA TYR A 128 -12.99 6.22 -5.93
C TYR A 128 -11.76 6.57 -5.08
N PRO A 129 -10.94 7.57 -5.49
CA PRO A 129 -11.40 8.94 -5.69
C PRO A 129 -11.36 9.37 -7.16
N LYS A 130 -12.46 9.92 -7.68
CA LYS A 130 -12.36 10.92 -8.75
C LYS A 130 -11.49 12.04 -8.20
N CYS A 131 -10.29 12.19 -8.76
CA CYS A 131 -9.41 13.29 -8.42
C CYS A 131 -10.07 14.58 -8.93
N SER A 132 -10.95 15.19 -8.12
CA SER A 132 -11.56 16.49 -8.42
C SER A 132 -10.59 17.66 -8.27
N LEU A 133 -9.27 17.39 -8.23
CA LEU A 133 -8.22 18.37 -7.91
C LEU A 133 -7.19 18.57 -9.03
N LEU A 134 -7.30 17.87 -10.16
CA LEU A 134 -6.46 18.14 -11.34
C LEU A 134 -7.16 18.99 -12.42
N GLU A 135 -8.47 19.20 -12.35
CA GLU A 135 -9.19 20.03 -13.32
C GLU A 135 -9.13 21.54 -13.01
N ALA A 136 -8.56 21.95 -11.87
CA ALA A 136 -8.53 23.37 -11.47
C ALA A 136 -7.30 24.16 -11.96
N LYS A 137 -6.52 23.66 -12.94
CA LYS A 137 -5.28 24.34 -13.39
C LYS A 137 -5.12 24.51 -14.90
N ASN A 138 -6.20 24.47 -15.68
CA ASN A 138 -6.12 24.81 -17.11
C ASN A 138 -6.91 26.07 -17.53
N ASP A 139 -7.42 26.87 -16.60
CA ASP A 139 -8.18 28.10 -16.91
C ASP A 139 -7.34 29.40 -16.84
N PHE A 140 -6.02 29.33 -16.96
CA PHE A 140 -5.18 30.52 -17.12
C PHE A 140 -4.11 30.31 -18.21
N LEU A 141 -4.54 30.47 -19.46
CA LEU A 141 -3.83 31.21 -20.52
C LEU A 141 -4.75 31.47 -21.71
#